data_AF-A0A1H8V476-F1
#
_entry.id   AF-A0A1H8V476-F1
#
_cell.length_a   1.000
_cell.length_b   1.000
_cell.length_c   1.000
_cell.angle_alpha   90.00
_cell.angle_beta   90.00
_cell.angle_gamma   90.00
#
_symmetry.space_group_name_H-M   'P 1'
#
loop_
_entity.id
_entity.type
_entity.pdbx_description
1 polymer ?
#
loop_
_entity_poly.entity_id
_entity_poly.type
_entity_poly.pdbx_seq_one_letter_code
_entity_poly.pdbx_strand_id
1 'polypeptide(L)'
;MARTLVIGNKNYSSWSMRPWLALKATNIAFDEVVIPLYTGDADKRRILAFTDSGKVPVLIDGDVTIWDSLAIIEYAAERFPKARLWPDDVAARAHARSVSAEMHSGFAALRNECGMNIHRPVGPKTLSDAAQADIARVKQIWTDCRERYGRFGPYLFGAFSGADAMFAPVVHRFRTYAIELDPVCQGYMAVMMALPAFQEWTEAAMAETLVIAKFEID
;
A
#
# COMPACT_ATOMS: atom_id res chain seq x y z
N MET A 1 -22.68 12.56 0.95
CA MET A 1 -22.92 11.17 1.40
C MET A 1 -21.63 10.68 2.03
N ALA A 2 -21.73 9.87 3.09
CA ALA A 2 -20.55 9.30 3.73
C ALA A 2 -19.98 8.19 2.83
N ARG A 3 -18.65 8.12 2.74
CA ARG A 3 -17.93 7.08 2.00
C ARG A 3 -17.47 6.03 2.97
N THR A 4 -17.58 4.76 2.61
CA THR A 4 -17.10 3.68 3.47
C THR A 4 -15.95 2.94 2.78
N LEU A 5 -14.78 2.92 3.41
CA LEU A 5 -13.68 2.05 3.01
C LEU A 5 -13.66 0.79 3.88
N VAL A 6 -13.96 -0.34 3.25
CA VAL A 6 -13.90 -1.66 3.87
C VAL A 6 -12.50 -2.22 3.68
N ILE A 7 -11.82 -2.54 4.77
CA ILE A 7 -10.45 -3.02 4.80
C ILE A 7 -10.32 -4.33 5.56
N GLY A 8 -9.23 -5.05 5.29
CA GLY A 8 -8.77 -6.12 6.17
C GLY A 8 -8.06 -5.57 7.40
N ASN A 9 -7.77 -6.45 8.36
CA ASN A 9 -6.96 -6.10 9.53
C ASN A 9 -5.57 -5.54 9.09
N LYS A 10 -5.15 -4.45 9.73
CA LYS A 10 -4.05 -3.58 9.31
C LYS A 10 -2.68 -4.24 9.46
N ASN A 11 -2.52 -5.19 10.38
CA ASN A 11 -1.27 -5.94 10.55
C ASN A 11 -0.89 -6.76 9.30
N TYR A 12 -1.89 -7.35 8.62
CA TYR A 12 -1.65 -8.28 7.50
C TYR A 12 -2.11 -7.76 6.12
N SER A 13 -3.09 -6.84 6.06
CA SER A 13 -3.75 -6.49 4.81
C SER A 13 -3.02 -5.42 3.99
N SER A 14 -1.95 -5.85 3.30
CA SER A 14 -1.17 -4.94 2.42
C SER A 14 -1.97 -4.31 1.28
N TRP A 15 -3.01 -4.97 0.77
CA TRP A 15 -3.87 -4.40 -0.26
C TRP A 15 -4.74 -3.28 0.27
N SER A 16 -5.20 -3.40 1.52
CA SER A 16 -6.05 -2.40 2.15
C SER A 16 -5.32 -1.11 2.51
N MET A 17 -4.05 -1.23 2.90
CA MET A 17 -3.21 -0.06 3.22
C MET A 17 -3.12 0.92 2.07
N ARG A 18 -3.08 0.44 0.82
CA ARG A 18 -2.84 1.26 -0.39
C ARG A 18 -3.91 2.37 -0.55
N PRO A 19 -5.20 2.06 -0.77
CA PRO A 19 -6.21 3.10 -0.89
C PRO A 19 -6.46 3.82 0.43
N TRP A 20 -6.31 3.15 1.58
CA TRP A 20 -6.45 3.81 2.87
C TRP A 20 -5.45 4.97 3.01
N LEU A 21 -4.17 4.71 2.69
CA LEU A 21 -3.12 5.71 2.76
C LEU A 21 -3.35 6.81 1.73
N ALA A 22 -3.77 6.47 0.51
CA ALA A 22 -4.09 7.45 -0.53
C ALA A 22 -5.18 8.43 -0.07
N LEU A 23 -6.28 7.92 0.50
CA LEU A 23 -7.39 8.74 0.97
C LEU A 23 -7.00 9.57 2.20
N LYS A 24 -6.33 8.97 3.19
CA LYS A 24 -5.91 9.65 4.41
C LYS A 24 -4.87 10.74 4.16
N ALA A 25 -3.82 10.44 3.40
CA ALA A 25 -2.74 11.39 3.13
C ALA A 25 -3.19 12.59 2.27
N THR A 26 -4.32 12.45 1.55
CA THR A 26 -4.91 13.53 0.75
C THR A 26 -6.17 14.14 1.38
N ASN A 27 -6.45 13.84 2.64
CA ASN A 27 -7.58 14.37 3.41
C ASN A 27 -8.95 14.09 2.77
N ILE A 28 -9.10 12.98 2.06
CA ILE A 28 -10.40 12.51 1.59
C ILE A 28 -11.07 11.76 2.75
N ALA A 29 -12.18 12.30 3.25
CA ALA A 29 -12.92 11.70 4.37
C ALA A 29 -13.60 10.38 3.97
N PHE A 30 -13.53 9.39 4.85
CA PHE A 30 -14.26 8.12 4.76
C PHE A 30 -14.46 7.54 6.16
N ASP A 31 -15.51 6.74 6.30
CA ASP A 31 -15.74 5.84 7.41
C ASP A 31 -15.00 4.52 7.15
N GLU A 32 -14.36 3.98 8.17
CA GLU A 32 -13.60 2.74 8.08
C GLU A 32 -14.41 1.56 8.62
N VAL A 33 -14.43 0.46 7.86
CA VAL A 33 -14.93 -0.83 8.34
C VAL A 33 -13.81 -1.85 8.24
N VAL A 34 -13.40 -2.42 9.37
CA VAL A 34 -12.36 -3.46 9.42
C VAL A 34 -12.99 -4.85 9.47
N ILE A 35 -12.63 -5.70 8.53
CA ILE A 35 -12.97 -7.12 8.51
C ILE A 35 -11.74 -7.93 8.95
N PRO A 36 -11.79 -8.62 10.10
CA PRO A 36 -10.79 -9.63 10.45
C PRO A 36 -10.60 -10.64 9.32
N LEU A 37 -9.38 -10.77 8.78
CA LEU A 37 -9.05 -11.73 7.74
C LEU A 37 -8.35 -12.95 8.32
N TYR A 38 -8.44 -14.07 7.61
CA TYR A 38 -7.80 -15.34 7.95
C TYR A 38 -8.32 -15.99 9.24
N THR A 39 -9.57 -15.71 9.59
CA THR A 39 -10.27 -16.28 10.76
C THR A 39 -11.23 -17.42 10.43
N GLY A 40 -11.33 -17.80 9.14
CA GLY A 40 -12.07 -18.97 8.66
C GLY A 40 -13.11 -18.65 7.58
N ASP A 41 -14.01 -19.58 7.31
CA ASP A 41 -14.97 -19.47 6.20
C ASP A 41 -15.95 -18.29 6.32
N ALA A 42 -16.13 -17.75 7.53
CA ALA A 42 -16.99 -16.60 7.79
C ALA A 42 -16.42 -15.30 7.17
N ASP A 43 -15.11 -15.22 6.91
CA ASP A 43 -14.47 -14.03 6.33
C ASP A 43 -15.06 -13.72 4.97
N LYS A 44 -15.18 -14.74 4.11
CA LYS A 44 -15.72 -14.58 2.76
C LYS A 44 -17.17 -14.08 2.81
N ARG A 45 -18.00 -14.61 3.73
CA ARG A 45 -19.39 -14.13 3.90
C ARG A 45 -19.45 -12.67 4.33
N ARG A 46 -18.58 -12.23 5.24
CA ARG A 46 -18.50 -10.82 5.67
C ARG A 46 -18.10 -9.90 4.52
N ILE A 47 -17.15 -10.31 3.67
CA ILE A 47 -16.72 -9.50 2.53
C ILE A 47 -17.79 -9.45 1.43
N LEU A 48 -18.47 -10.58 1.17
CA LEU A 48 -19.56 -10.66 0.19
C LEU A 48 -20.76 -9.75 0.54
N ALA A 49 -20.89 -9.30 1.78
CA ALA A 49 -21.87 -8.29 2.16
C ALA A 49 -21.56 -6.89 1.60
N PHE A 50 -20.33 -6.65 1.13
CA PHE A 50 -19.86 -5.36 0.59
C PHE A 50 -19.48 -5.42 -0.89
N THR A 51 -19.01 -6.58 -1.38
CA THR A 51 -18.59 -6.73 -2.78
C THR A 51 -18.73 -8.16 -3.27
N ASP A 52 -19.17 -8.33 -4.51
CA ASP A 52 -19.23 -9.63 -5.17
C ASP A 52 -17.84 -10.22 -5.45
N SER A 53 -16.78 -9.39 -5.43
CA SER A 53 -15.41 -9.85 -5.64
C SER A 53 -14.90 -10.74 -4.50
N GLY A 54 -15.54 -10.67 -3.32
CA GLY A 54 -15.13 -11.41 -2.13
C GLY A 54 -13.74 -11.02 -1.61
N LYS A 55 -13.22 -9.85 -2.00
CA LYS A 55 -11.90 -9.34 -1.60
C LYS A 55 -11.99 -7.92 -1.03
N VAL A 56 -11.10 -7.60 -0.11
CA VAL A 56 -10.84 -6.23 0.37
C VAL A 56 -9.52 -5.73 -0.22
N PRO A 57 -9.36 -4.41 -0.45
CA PRO A 57 -10.25 -3.31 -0.08
C PRO A 57 -11.47 -3.13 -0.98
N VAL A 58 -12.50 -2.45 -0.45
CA VAL A 58 -13.68 -1.97 -1.18
C VAL A 58 -14.00 -0.55 -0.75
N LEU A 59 -14.22 0.35 -1.71
CA LEU A 59 -14.76 1.68 -1.45
C LEU A 59 -16.23 1.71 -1.90
N ILE A 60 -17.10 2.20 -1.02
CA ILE A 60 -18.50 2.49 -1.30
C ILE A 60 -18.68 4.02 -1.21
N ASP A 61 -19.01 4.67 -2.33
CA ASP A 61 -19.31 6.11 -2.41
C ASP A 61 -20.68 6.31 -3.07
N GLY A 62 -21.72 6.44 -2.23
CA GLY A 62 -23.10 6.45 -2.69
C GLY A 62 -23.48 5.12 -3.36
N ASP A 63 -23.93 5.19 -4.61
CA ASP A 63 -24.34 4.01 -5.39
C ASP A 63 -23.16 3.32 -6.11
N VAL A 64 -21.94 3.84 -5.96
CA VAL A 64 -20.75 3.29 -6.62
C VAL A 64 -19.97 2.41 -5.64
N THR A 65 -19.79 1.14 -6.02
CA THR A 65 -18.93 0.19 -5.31
C THR A 65 -17.70 -0.11 -6.16
N ILE A 66 -16.52 0.20 -5.62
CA ILE A 66 -15.24 0.00 -6.28
C ILE A 66 -14.43 -1.02 -5.47
N TRP A 67 -14.13 -2.16 -6.08
CA TRP A 67 -13.15 -3.11 -5.57
C TRP A 67 -11.84 -2.95 -6.33
N ASP A 68 -10.75 -3.46 -5.74
CA ASP A 68 -9.36 -3.29 -6.18
C ASP A 68 -8.67 -2.02 -5.69
N SER A 69 -7.48 -2.18 -5.11
CA SER A 69 -6.72 -1.07 -4.53
C SER A 69 -6.34 0.03 -5.52
N LEU A 70 -5.95 -0.31 -6.75
CA LEU A 70 -5.54 0.67 -7.74
C LEU A 70 -6.75 1.35 -8.37
N ALA A 71 -7.83 0.60 -8.61
CA ALA A 71 -9.09 1.15 -9.09
C ALA A 71 -9.70 2.15 -8.09
N ILE A 72 -9.64 1.88 -6.79
CA ILE A 72 -10.09 2.83 -5.75
C ILE A 72 -9.27 4.13 -5.80
N ILE A 73 -7.95 4.04 -5.99
CA ILE A 73 -7.07 5.23 -6.11
C ILE A 73 -7.39 6.02 -7.38
N GLU A 74 -7.64 5.36 -8.52
CA GLU A 74 -8.06 6.02 -9.76
C GLU A 74 -9.42 6.71 -9.60
N TYR A 75 -10.41 6.03 -9.02
CA TYR A 75 -11.71 6.63 -8.71
C TYR A 75 -11.56 7.86 -7.81
N ALA A 76 -10.73 7.78 -6.77
CA ALA A 76 -10.46 8.90 -5.89
C ALA A 76 -9.80 10.08 -6.64
N ALA A 77 -8.88 9.80 -7.58
CA ALA A 77 -8.24 10.83 -8.39
C ALA A 77 -9.25 11.54 -9.31
N GLU A 78 -10.19 10.82 -9.90
CA GLU A 78 -11.26 11.39 -10.74
C GLU A 78 -12.28 12.17 -9.92
N ARG A 79 -12.69 11.63 -8.77
CA ARG A 79 -13.72 12.20 -7.91
C ARG A 79 -13.23 13.42 -7.13
N PHE A 80 -11.94 13.43 -6.76
CA PHE A 80 -11.28 14.46 -5.96
C PHE A 80 -10.01 14.98 -6.66
N PRO A 81 -10.13 15.69 -7.80
CA PRO A 81 -8.96 16.14 -8.56
C PRO A 81 -8.02 17.05 -7.74
N LYS A 82 -8.56 17.76 -6.73
CA LYS A 82 -7.76 18.58 -5.79
C LYS A 82 -6.81 17.75 -4.92
N ALA A 83 -7.06 16.46 -4.74
CA ALA A 83 -6.17 15.54 -4.03
C ALA A 83 -4.86 15.28 -4.78
N ARG A 84 -4.82 15.53 -6.11
CA ARG A 84 -3.63 15.39 -6.96
C ARG A 84 -2.91 14.05 -6.78
N LEU A 85 -3.70 12.97 -6.67
CA LEU A 85 -3.19 11.60 -6.53
C LEU A 85 -2.31 11.16 -7.71
N TRP A 86 -2.37 11.86 -8.85
CA TRP A 86 -1.46 11.66 -9.97
C TRP A 86 -0.83 12.98 -10.41
N PRO A 87 0.38 12.96 -10.98
CA PRO A 87 1.00 14.14 -11.59
C PRO A 87 0.10 14.80 -12.65
N ASP A 88 0.18 16.12 -12.78
CA ASP A 88 -0.55 16.87 -13.83
C ASP A 88 0.09 16.67 -15.20
N ASP A 89 1.41 16.55 -15.25
CA ASP A 89 2.14 16.27 -16.49
C ASP A 89 1.78 14.88 -17.04
N VAL A 90 1.50 14.82 -18.34
CA VAL A 90 1.00 13.61 -19.01
C VAL A 90 2.03 12.48 -18.95
N ALA A 91 3.31 12.80 -19.18
CA ALA A 91 4.38 11.80 -19.19
C ALA A 91 4.69 11.28 -17.77
N ALA A 92 4.77 12.18 -16.79
CA ALA A 92 4.95 11.81 -15.40
C ALA A 92 3.78 10.98 -14.87
N ARG A 93 2.53 11.31 -15.24
CA ARG A 93 1.34 10.53 -14.88
C ARG A 93 1.32 9.16 -15.52
N ALA A 94 1.69 9.07 -16.80
CA ALA A 94 1.84 7.77 -17.46
C ALA A 94 2.87 6.91 -16.72
N HIS A 95 4.02 7.48 -16.37
CA HIS A 95 5.05 6.78 -15.61
C HIS A 95 4.56 6.34 -14.22
N ALA A 96 3.87 7.23 -13.47
CA ALA A 96 3.30 6.91 -12.16
C ALA A 96 2.28 5.76 -12.22
N ARG A 97 1.46 5.71 -13.27
CA ARG A 97 0.51 4.62 -13.50
C ARG A 97 1.22 3.32 -13.89
N SER A 98 2.26 3.38 -14.72
CA SER A 98 3.05 2.19 -15.08
C SER A 98 3.68 1.51 -13.87
N VAL A 99 4.36 2.28 -12.99
CA VAL A 99 5.02 1.69 -11.81
C VAL A 99 3.99 1.22 -10.76
N SER A 100 2.85 1.92 -10.66
CA SER A 100 1.72 1.50 -9.83
C SER A 100 1.11 0.18 -10.31
N ALA A 101 0.93 0.02 -11.61
CA ALA A 101 0.42 -1.21 -12.23
C ALA A 101 1.43 -2.36 -12.10
N GLU A 102 2.73 -2.10 -12.31
CA GLU A 102 3.79 -3.08 -12.09
C GLU A 102 3.79 -3.56 -10.62
N MET A 103 3.60 -2.66 -9.65
CA MET A 103 3.43 -3.05 -8.24
C MET A 103 2.12 -3.79 -7.98
N HIS A 104 1.06 -3.49 -8.72
CA HIS A 104 -0.23 -4.15 -8.57
C HIS A 104 -0.20 -5.60 -9.04
N SER A 105 0.43 -5.88 -10.19
CA SER A 105 0.44 -7.23 -10.81
C SER A 105 1.75 -7.99 -10.64
N GLY A 106 2.81 -7.38 -10.13
CA GLY A 106 4.16 -7.95 -10.07
C GLY A 106 4.65 -8.34 -8.66
N PHE A 107 5.96 -8.52 -8.57
CA PHE A 107 6.72 -8.75 -7.35
C PHE A 107 6.23 -9.92 -6.50
N ALA A 108 5.86 -11.03 -7.15
CA ALA A 108 5.22 -12.16 -6.47
C ALA A 108 6.17 -12.83 -5.46
N ALA A 109 7.46 -12.99 -5.79
CA ALA A 109 8.41 -13.62 -4.90
C ALA A 109 8.63 -12.76 -3.65
N LEU A 110 8.89 -11.46 -3.82
CA LEU A 110 8.97 -10.52 -2.71
C LEU A 110 7.69 -10.52 -1.87
N ARG A 111 6.50 -10.47 -2.48
CA ARG A 111 5.24 -10.41 -1.73
C ARG A 111 4.92 -11.70 -0.96
N ASN A 112 5.39 -12.85 -1.45
CA ASN A 112 5.18 -14.15 -0.81
C ASN A 112 6.20 -14.41 0.30
N GLU A 113 7.47 -14.08 0.07
CA GLU A 113 8.56 -14.33 1.04
C GLU A 113 8.64 -13.25 2.13
N CYS A 114 8.30 -12.00 1.78
CA CYS A 114 8.22 -10.86 2.68
C CYS A 114 6.75 -10.42 2.82
N GLY A 115 5.95 -11.22 3.52
CA GLY A 115 4.56 -10.89 3.83
C GLY A 115 4.44 -9.61 4.66
N MET A 116 3.27 -8.98 4.68
CA MET A 116 3.04 -7.88 5.61
C MET A 116 2.66 -8.49 6.97
N ASN A 117 3.54 -8.32 7.95
CA ASN A 117 3.29 -8.55 9.36
C ASN A 117 4.05 -7.45 10.11
N ILE A 118 3.31 -6.44 10.59
CA ILE A 118 3.86 -5.29 11.30
C ILE A 118 4.29 -5.68 12.72
N HIS A 119 3.66 -6.68 13.34
CA HIS A 119 4.07 -7.23 14.64
C HIS A 119 5.40 -7.98 14.61
N ARG A 120 5.76 -8.53 13.44
CA ARG A 120 7.02 -9.27 13.26
C ARG A 120 8.21 -8.40 13.71
N PRO A 121 9.10 -8.92 14.59
CA PRO A 121 10.35 -8.24 14.93
C PRO A 121 11.16 -7.89 13.68
N VAL A 122 11.80 -6.72 13.71
CA VAL A 122 12.69 -6.31 12.61
C VAL A 122 13.90 -7.24 12.58
N GLY A 123 14.15 -7.86 11.43
CA GLY A 123 15.29 -8.74 11.26
C GLY A 123 15.35 -9.34 9.85
N PRO A 124 16.56 -9.68 9.37
CA PRO A 124 16.77 -10.21 8.03
C PRO A 124 16.15 -11.61 7.88
N LYS A 125 15.93 -11.99 6.61
CA LYS A 125 15.50 -13.33 6.20
C LYS A 125 16.33 -13.75 4.99
N THR A 126 16.64 -15.05 4.89
CA THR A 126 17.24 -15.60 3.67
C THR A 126 16.19 -15.61 2.55
N LEU A 127 16.49 -14.92 1.44
CA LEU A 127 15.56 -14.74 0.32
C LEU A 127 16.05 -15.52 -0.90
N SER A 128 15.09 -16.04 -1.66
CA SER A 128 15.36 -16.64 -2.97
C SER A 128 15.95 -15.62 -3.96
N ASP A 129 16.62 -16.11 -5.00
CA ASP A 129 17.10 -15.27 -6.11
C ASP A 129 15.95 -14.49 -6.76
N ALA A 130 14.75 -15.07 -6.81
CA ALA A 130 13.56 -14.42 -7.36
C ALA A 130 13.10 -13.24 -6.48
N ALA A 131 13.09 -13.40 -5.15
CA ALA A 131 12.78 -12.30 -4.24
C ALA A 131 13.87 -11.22 -4.25
N GLN A 132 15.14 -11.60 -4.36
CA GLN A 132 16.25 -10.65 -4.53
C GLN A 132 16.12 -9.86 -5.85
N ALA A 133 15.73 -10.50 -6.95
CA ALA A 133 15.47 -9.83 -8.22
C ALA A 133 14.29 -8.86 -8.13
N ASP A 134 13.19 -9.26 -7.47
CA ASP A 134 12.06 -8.38 -7.21
C ASP A 134 12.47 -7.14 -6.39
N ILE A 135 13.28 -7.33 -5.33
CA ILE A 135 13.81 -6.24 -4.51
C ILE A 135 14.67 -5.30 -5.35
N ALA A 136 15.59 -5.85 -6.16
CA ALA A 136 16.45 -5.05 -7.03
C ALA A 136 15.62 -4.20 -8.01
N ARG A 137 14.54 -4.78 -8.57
CA ARG A 137 13.63 -4.05 -9.46
C ARG A 137 12.86 -2.94 -8.73
N VAL A 138 12.37 -3.18 -7.51
CA VAL A 138 11.75 -2.12 -6.70
C VAL A 138 12.73 -0.98 -6.43
N LYS A 139 13.97 -1.29 -6.02
CA LYS A 139 15.01 -0.27 -5.78
C LYS A 139 15.28 0.54 -7.04
N GLN A 140 15.39 -0.12 -8.20
CA GLN A 140 15.56 0.55 -9.49
C GLN A 140 14.40 1.52 -9.79
N ILE A 141 13.15 1.09 -9.58
CA ILE A 141 11.97 1.94 -9.79
C ILE A 141 12.02 3.17 -8.90
N TRP A 142 12.30 2.99 -7.61
CA TRP A 142 12.36 4.10 -6.66
C TRP A 142 13.48 5.08 -7.01
N THR A 143 14.68 4.57 -7.31
CA THR A 143 15.80 5.42 -7.73
C THR A 143 15.48 6.20 -9.00
N ASP A 144 14.97 5.56 -10.05
CA ASP A 144 14.61 6.23 -11.31
C ASP A 144 13.53 7.31 -11.10
N CYS A 145 12.50 7.03 -10.30
CA CYS A 145 11.48 8.03 -9.94
C CYS A 145 12.09 9.21 -9.17
N ARG A 146 12.93 8.93 -8.16
CA ARG A 146 13.60 9.96 -7.34
C ARG A 146 14.58 10.80 -8.15
N GLU A 147 15.31 10.22 -9.10
CA GLU A 147 16.20 10.95 -10.01
C GLU A 147 15.43 11.88 -10.95
N ARG A 148 14.33 11.40 -11.55
CA ARG A 148 13.55 12.17 -12.53
C ARG A 148 12.69 13.26 -11.88
N TYR A 149 12.09 12.97 -10.73
CA TYR A 149 11.03 13.80 -10.16
C TYR A 149 11.32 14.28 -8.73
N GLY A 150 12.34 13.76 -8.07
CA GLY A 150 12.63 14.06 -6.67
C GLY A 150 13.08 15.50 -6.40
N ARG A 151 13.44 16.26 -7.45
CA ARG A 151 13.65 17.71 -7.35
C ARG A 151 12.37 18.49 -7.04
N PHE A 152 11.20 17.90 -7.27
CA PHE A 152 9.89 18.53 -7.05
C PHE A 152 9.27 18.20 -5.69
N GLY A 153 9.99 17.48 -4.83
CA GLY A 153 9.55 17.14 -3.48
C GLY A 153 10.05 15.76 -3.04
N PRO A 154 9.70 15.32 -1.84
CA PRO A 154 10.35 14.17 -1.20
C PRO A 154 9.78 12.78 -1.61
N TYR A 155 8.67 12.75 -2.37
CA TYR A 155 7.97 11.52 -2.80
C TYR A 155 8.38 11.06 -4.20
N LEU A 156 7.94 9.87 -4.65
CA LEU A 156 8.37 9.29 -5.93
C LEU A 156 8.16 10.22 -7.12
N PHE A 157 7.08 11.02 -7.11
CA PHE A 157 6.75 11.97 -8.17
C PHE A 157 6.76 13.44 -7.66
N GLY A 158 7.61 13.72 -6.67
CA GLY A 158 7.73 15.03 -6.03
C GLY A 158 6.76 15.20 -4.87
N ALA A 159 5.47 15.37 -5.16
CA ALA A 159 4.39 15.35 -4.17
C ALA A 159 3.90 13.91 -3.92
N PHE A 160 3.26 13.67 -2.78
CA PHE A 160 2.63 12.38 -2.49
C PHE A 160 1.61 12.04 -3.57
N SER A 161 1.66 10.80 -4.05
CA SER A 161 0.85 10.31 -5.15
C SER A 161 0.33 8.88 -4.90
N GLY A 162 -0.55 8.42 -5.78
CA GLY A 162 -1.01 7.04 -5.81
C GLY A 162 0.14 6.04 -5.97
N ALA A 163 1.26 6.42 -6.58
CA ALA A 163 2.44 5.56 -6.67
C ALA A 163 3.05 5.32 -5.28
N ASP A 164 3.16 6.36 -4.47
CA ASP A 164 3.65 6.24 -3.09
C ASP A 164 2.71 5.37 -2.25
N ALA A 165 1.40 5.57 -2.38
CA ALA A 165 0.38 4.72 -1.76
C ALA A 165 0.49 3.24 -2.18
N MET A 166 0.78 2.98 -3.47
CA MET A 166 1.00 1.63 -3.98
C MET A 166 2.31 1.02 -3.45
N PHE A 167 3.37 1.79 -3.24
CA PHE A 167 4.61 1.26 -2.69
C PHE A 167 4.67 1.25 -1.15
N ALA A 168 3.72 1.87 -0.45
CA ALA A 168 3.72 1.95 1.01
C ALA A 168 3.83 0.60 1.73
N PRO A 169 3.14 -0.49 1.31
CA PRO A 169 3.34 -1.78 1.95
C PRO A 169 4.73 -2.37 1.72
N VAL A 170 5.43 -1.98 0.63
CA VAL A 170 6.82 -2.40 0.40
C VAL A 170 7.78 -1.68 1.34
N VAL A 171 7.50 -0.42 1.71
CA VAL A 171 8.24 0.27 2.79
C VAL A 171 8.17 -0.52 4.10
N HIS A 172 6.99 -1.02 4.47
CA HIS A 172 6.86 -1.91 5.63
C HIS A 172 7.67 -3.20 5.47
N ARG A 173 7.60 -3.87 4.31
CA ARG A 173 8.37 -5.09 4.05
C ARG A 173 9.87 -4.83 4.20
N PHE A 174 10.39 -3.79 3.55
CA PHE A 174 11.82 -3.50 3.58
C PHE A 174 12.30 -3.17 4.99
N ARG A 175 11.48 -2.47 5.79
CA ARG A 175 11.75 -2.23 7.21
C ARG A 175 11.73 -3.52 8.02
N THR A 176 10.64 -4.28 7.96
CA THR A 176 10.42 -5.49 8.77
C THR A 176 11.46 -6.57 8.49
N TYR A 177 11.83 -6.76 7.21
CA TYR A 177 12.81 -7.76 6.79
C TYR A 177 14.24 -7.22 6.70
N ALA A 178 14.50 -6.02 7.23
CA ALA A 178 15.82 -5.38 7.26
C ALA A 178 16.55 -5.42 5.91
N ILE A 179 15.84 -5.12 4.82
CA ILE A 179 16.39 -5.16 3.46
C ILE A 179 17.43 -4.04 3.31
N GLU A 180 18.60 -4.38 2.75
CA GLU A 180 19.67 -3.42 2.51
C GLU A 180 19.36 -2.48 1.34
N LEU A 181 19.51 -1.18 1.58
CA LEU A 181 19.12 -0.12 0.65
C LEU A 181 20.27 0.84 0.42
N ASP A 182 20.36 1.35 -0.80
CA ASP A 182 21.21 2.50 -1.12
C ASP A 182 20.63 3.80 -0.51
N PRO A 183 21.41 4.89 -0.43
CA PRO A 183 20.97 6.13 0.21
C PRO A 183 19.71 6.75 -0.39
N VAL A 184 19.45 6.57 -1.70
CA VAL A 184 18.26 7.13 -2.36
C VAL A 184 17.00 6.42 -1.88
N CYS A 185 17.03 5.08 -1.88
CA CYS A 185 15.94 4.26 -1.38
C CYS A 185 15.71 4.46 0.14
N GLN A 186 16.80 4.55 0.93
CA GLN A 186 16.71 4.84 2.36
C GLN A 186 16.03 6.20 2.62
N GLY A 187 16.42 7.24 1.88
CA GLY A 187 15.82 8.58 2.00
C GLY A 187 14.33 8.58 1.69
N TYR A 188 13.91 7.89 0.61
CA TYR A 188 12.49 7.77 0.27
C TYR A 188 11.71 6.99 1.35
N MET A 189 12.25 5.89 1.87
CA MET A 189 11.60 5.16 2.96
C MET A 189 11.44 6.01 4.22
N ALA A 190 12.44 6.81 4.59
CA ALA A 190 12.35 7.72 5.72
C ALA A 190 11.21 8.74 5.56
N VAL A 191 11.04 9.30 4.35
CA VAL A 191 9.92 10.20 4.01
C VAL A 191 8.57 9.50 4.19
N MET A 192 8.43 8.29 3.66
CA MET A 192 7.18 7.53 3.78
C MET A 192 6.86 7.17 5.23
N MET A 193 7.85 6.77 6.03
CA MET A 193 7.66 6.44 7.44
C MET A 193 7.36 7.66 8.32
N ALA A 194 7.72 8.87 7.87
CA ALA A 194 7.38 10.13 8.53
C ALA A 194 5.99 10.67 8.14
N LEU A 195 5.32 10.09 7.14
CA LEU A 195 3.98 10.49 6.74
C LEU A 195 2.98 10.18 7.88
N PRO A 196 2.19 11.15 8.38
CA PRO A 196 1.27 10.92 9.49
C PRO A 196 0.29 9.76 9.26
N ALA A 197 -0.25 9.63 8.04
CA ALA A 197 -1.12 8.51 7.70
C ALA A 197 -0.38 7.15 7.79
N PHE A 198 0.90 7.08 7.42
CA PHE A 198 1.68 5.85 7.53
C PHE A 198 1.89 5.46 8.99
N GLN A 199 2.17 6.44 9.86
CA GLN A 199 2.29 6.25 11.30
C GLN A 199 0.96 5.78 11.90
N GLU A 200 -0.15 6.43 11.56
CA GLU A 200 -1.49 6.04 12.02
C GLU A 200 -1.85 4.60 11.63
N TRP A 201 -1.55 4.19 10.38
CA TRP A 201 -1.73 2.78 9.99
C TRP A 201 -0.86 1.85 10.82
N THR A 202 0.40 2.21 11.04
CA THR A 202 1.37 1.40 11.80
C THR A 202 0.93 1.24 13.25
N GLU A 203 0.52 2.32 13.91
CA GLU A 203 0.06 2.34 15.30
C GLU A 203 -1.22 1.52 15.46
N ALA A 204 -2.19 1.72 14.57
CA ALA A 204 -3.42 0.95 14.58
C ALA A 204 -3.17 -0.55 14.34
N ALA A 205 -2.24 -0.90 13.44
CA ALA A 205 -1.81 -2.29 13.25
C ALA A 205 -1.15 -2.89 14.50
N MET A 206 -0.26 -2.14 15.16
CA MET A 206 0.40 -2.59 16.40
C MET A 206 -0.60 -2.77 17.56
N ALA A 207 -1.71 -2.03 17.55
CA ALA A 207 -2.78 -2.16 18.55
C ALA A 207 -3.72 -3.36 18.29
N GLU A 208 -3.67 -3.99 17.10
CA GLU A 208 -4.46 -5.19 16.83
C GLU A 208 -3.98 -6.36 17.72
N THR A 209 -4.91 -7.07 18.34
CA THR A 209 -4.61 -8.24 19.19
C THR A 209 -4.81 -9.58 18.49
N LEU A 210 -5.44 -9.56 17.31
CA LEU A 210 -5.66 -10.76 16.51
C LEU A 210 -4.35 -11.20 15.86
N VAL A 211 -3.86 -12.38 16.26
CA VAL A 211 -2.66 -13.01 15.70
C VAL A 211 -3.08 -14.14 14.75
N ILE A 212 -2.52 -14.12 13.53
CA ILE A 212 -2.80 -15.12 12.51
C ILE A 212 -1.60 -16.06 12.40
N ALA A 213 -1.70 -17.24 13.04
CA ALA A 213 -0.58 -18.16 13.25
C ALA A 213 0.25 -18.48 12.00
N LYS A 214 -0.38 -18.60 10.82
CA LYS A 214 0.34 -18.88 9.55
C LYS A 214 1.31 -17.76 9.11
N PHE A 215 1.21 -16.55 9.67
CA PHE A 215 2.07 -15.42 9.37
C PHE A 215 3.08 -15.12 10.49
N GLU A 216 3.08 -15.91 11.56
CA GLU A 216 4.03 -15.83 12.68
C GLU A 216 5.15 -16.88 12.58
N ILE A 217 5.19 -17.63 11.49
CA ILE A 217 6.22 -18.61 11.21
C ILE A 217 7.28 -17.90 10.35
N ASP A 218 8.47 -17.70 10.90
CA ASP A 218 9.61 -17.11 10.19
C ASP A 218 10.11 -17.98 9.04
#